data_AF-A0A9Q3JMV2-F1
#
_entry.id   AF-A0A9Q3JMV2-F1
#
_cell.length_a   1.000
_cell.length_b   1.000
_cell.length_c   1.000
_cell.angle_alpha   90.00
_cell.angle_beta   90.00
_cell.angle_gamma   90.00
#
_symmetry.space_group_name_H-M   'P 1'
#
loop_
_entity.id
_entity.type
_entity.pdbx_description
1 polymer ?
#
loop_
_entity_poly.entity_id
_entity_poly.type
_entity_poly.pdbx_seq_one_letter_code
_entity_poly.pdbx_strand_id
1 'polypeptide(L)'
;MFYSILIDSGATNSVIARQFVQKYSLTISELPEKIPLIILDSSESLSLFVTHHTKYMLELPSFPSFEWDFLIIDTSKGEDLILGFDFLNHLNPSMKWREGLITFNANHKDYYDPSKDCSNDLSSSK
;
A
#
# COMPACT_ATOMS: atom_id res chain seq x y z
N MET A 1 -7.21 12.05 15.18
CA MET A 1 -5.83 11.50 15.11
C MET A 1 -5.16 12.19 13.94
N PHE A 2 -4.02 12.85 14.13
CA PHE A 2 -3.33 13.52 13.01
C PHE A 2 -2.17 12.65 12.56
N TYR A 3 -2.22 12.23 11.30
CA TYR A 3 -1.18 11.51 10.61
C TYR A 3 -1.16 11.97 9.16
N SER A 4 -0.04 11.73 8.50
CA SER A 4 0.20 12.25 7.17
C SER A 4 0.24 11.11 6.14
N ILE A 5 -0.31 11.36 4.95
CA ILE A 5 -0.51 10.35 3.92
C ILE A 5 0.09 10.88 2.61
N LEU A 6 0.98 10.11 2.00
CA LEU A 6 1.38 10.30 0.61
C LEU A 6 0.45 9.48 -0.30
N ILE A 7 0.04 10.07 -1.42
CA ILE A 7 -0.51 9.32 -2.54
C ILE A 7 0.61 9.18 -3.57
N ASP A 8 1.08 7.95 -3.82
CA ASP A 8 2.21 7.69 -4.71
C ASP A 8 1.89 6.55 -5.69
N SER A 9 1.48 6.92 -6.91
CA SER A 9 1.27 5.94 -7.99
C SER A 9 2.55 5.27 -8.48
N GLY A 10 3.73 5.77 -8.08
CA GLY A 10 5.03 5.17 -8.37
C GLY A 10 5.43 4.09 -7.37
N ALA A 11 4.79 4.00 -6.21
CA ALA A 11 4.99 2.93 -5.25
C ALA A 11 4.14 1.71 -5.64
N THR A 12 4.76 0.52 -5.75
CA THR A 12 4.02 -0.71 -6.09
C THR A 12 2.99 -1.08 -5.01
N ASN A 13 3.39 -0.98 -3.74
CA ASN A 13 2.59 -1.35 -2.59
C ASN A 13 2.41 -0.21 -1.63
N SER A 14 1.29 -0.23 -0.91
CA SER A 14 1.03 0.69 0.18
C SER A 14 1.90 0.31 1.39
N VAL A 15 2.55 1.31 1.97
CA VAL A 15 3.49 1.14 3.08
C VAL A 15 3.08 2.00 4.27
N ILE A 16 3.46 1.54 5.46
CA ILE A 16 3.28 2.24 6.72
C ILE A 16 4.61 2.32 7.47
N ALA A 17 4.90 3.48 8.04
CA ALA A 17 6.14 3.71 8.76
C ALA A 17 6.18 2.90 10.06
N ARG A 18 7.29 2.20 10.35
CA ARG A 18 7.45 1.44 11.60
C ARG A 18 7.20 2.30 12.85
N GLN A 19 7.62 3.56 12.83
CA GLN A 19 7.37 4.50 13.93
C GLN A 19 5.88 4.74 14.18
N PHE A 20 5.05 4.73 13.13
CA PHE A 20 3.59 4.87 13.26
C PHE A 20 2.98 3.63 13.90
N VAL A 21 3.39 2.44 13.43
CA VAL A 21 2.98 1.14 13.98
C VAL A 21 3.29 1.08 15.49
N GLN A 22 4.49 1.50 15.89
CA GLN A 22 4.90 1.55 17.30
C GLN A 22 4.11 2.58 18.10
N LYS A 23 3.97 3.80 17.59
CA LYS A 23 3.25 4.91 18.25
C LYS A 23 1.81 4.52 18.60
N TYR A 24 1.16 3.75 17.74
CA TYR A 24 -0.24 3.34 17.93
C TYR A 24 -0.40 1.87 18.36
N SER A 25 0.69 1.18 18.68
CA SER A 25 0.68 -0.21 19.15
C SER A 25 -0.11 -1.15 18.24
N LEU A 26 0.06 -1.00 16.93
CA LEU A 26 -0.64 -1.84 15.96
C LEU A 26 -0.10 -3.27 15.97
N THR A 27 -0.98 -4.24 15.71
CA THR A 27 -0.59 -5.64 15.56
C THR A 27 0.27 -5.83 14.32
N ILE A 28 1.38 -6.56 14.46
CA ILE A 28 2.32 -6.85 13.37
C ILE A 28 2.26 -8.33 13.06
N SER A 29 2.27 -8.67 11.77
CA SER A 29 2.37 -10.04 11.26
C SER A 29 3.58 -10.19 10.35
N GLU A 30 4.22 -11.36 10.37
CA GLU A 30 5.29 -11.72 9.43
C GLU A 30 4.72 -12.04 8.05
N LEU A 31 5.44 -11.61 7.01
CA LEU A 31 5.14 -12.01 5.63
C LEU A 31 5.62 -13.45 5.38
N PRO A 32 4.88 -14.24 4.57
CA PRO A 32 5.31 -15.59 4.20
C PRO A 32 6.62 -15.59 3.40
N GLU A 33 6.86 -14.54 2.62
CA GLU A 33 8.09 -14.33 1.86
C GLU A 33 8.57 -12.88 2.02
N LYS A 34 9.89 -12.69 2.01
CA LYS A 34 10.49 -11.35 2.11
C LYS A 34 10.34 -10.63 0.77
N ILE A 35 9.88 -9.38 0.81
CA ILE A 35 9.69 -8.57 -0.40
C ILE A 35 10.88 -7.61 -0.54
N PRO A 36 11.59 -7.56 -1.68
CA PRO A 36 12.65 -6.58 -1.88
C PRO A 36 12.07 -5.16 -1.92
N LEU A 37 12.64 -4.27 -1.12
CA LEU A 37 12.32 -2.84 -1.11
C LEU A 37 13.33 -2.10 -1.99
N ILE A 38 12.86 -1.63 -3.14
CA ILE A 38 13.67 -0.86 -4.08
C ILE A 38 13.18 0.58 -4.03
N ILE A 39 13.97 1.45 -3.40
CA ILE A 39 13.73 2.89 -3.39
C ILE A 39 14.64 3.49 -4.46
N LEU A 40 14.05 4.25 -5.40
CA LEU A 40 14.80 4.97 -6.42
C LEU A 40 15.45 6.22 -5.80
N ASP A 41 16.55 6.01 -5.09
CA ASP A 41 17.46 7.09 -4.69
C ASP A 41 18.72 7.06 -5.58
N SER A 42 19.26 8.24 -5.82
CA SER A 42 20.48 8.52 -6.59
C SER A 42 21.77 7.95 -5.99
N SER A 43 21.72 7.28 -4.83
CA SER A 43 22.87 6.60 -4.24
C SER A 43 22.60 5.11 -4.01
N GLU A 44 23.56 4.31 -4.46
CA GLU A 44 23.70 2.84 -4.42
C GLU A 44 22.78 2.04 -3.48
N SER A 45 22.19 1.02 -4.11
CA SER A 45 21.30 -0.01 -3.58
C SER A 45 21.63 -0.51 -2.17
N LEU A 46 20.89 -0.03 -1.18
CA LEU A 46 20.58 -0.87 -0.03
C LEU A 46 19.43 -1.79 -0.45
N SER A 47 19.75 -3.06 -0.73
CA SER A 47 18.75 -4.11 -0.88
C SER A 47 18.11 -4.36 0.49
N LEU A 48 17.14 -3.52 0.84
CA LEU A 48 16.31 -3.71 2.02
C LEU A 48 15.22 -4.71 1.69
N PHE A 49 14.78 -5.45 2.71
CA PHE A 49 13.68 -6.39 2.59
C PHE A 49 12.58 -6.01 3.55
N VAL A 50 11.35 -5.94 3.04
CA VAL A 50 10.15 -5.91 3.86
C VAL A 50 9.85 -7.33 4.32
N THR A 51 9.63 -7.48 5.62
CA THR A 51 9.41 -8.78 6.26
C THR A 51 8.11 -8.85 7.06
N HIS A 52 7.44 -7.72 7.25
CA HIS A 52 6.25 -7.62 8.09
C HIS A 52 5.20 -6.74 7.43
N HIS A 53 3.96 -6.99 7.82
CA HIS A 53 2.80 -6.20 7.44
C HIS A 53 1.88 -5.96 8.64
N THR A 54 0.97 -5.01 8.50
CA THR A 54 -0.06 -4.70 9.49
C THR A 54 -1.33 -4.25 8.80
N LYS A 55 -2.47 -4.56 9.42
CA LYS A 55 -3.76 -4.05 8.99
C LYS A 55 -4.07 -2.77 9.75
N TYR A 56 -4.46 -1.73 9.03
CA TYR A 56 -4.82 -0.45 9.63
C TYR A 56 -6.14 0.07 9.05
N MET A 57 -6.99 0.60 9.94
CA MET A 57 -8.25 1.22 9.58
C MET A 57 -7.98 2.66 9.15
N LEU A 58 -7.99 2.91 7.84
CA LEU A 58 -7.81 4.24 7.27
C LEU A 58 -9.06 5.08 7.44
N GLU A 59 -8.85 6.34 7.76
CA GLU A 59 -9.88 7.35 7.88
C GLU A 59 -9.54 8.50 6.93
N LEU A 60 -10.22 8.56 5.78
CA LEU A 60 -10.06 9.64 4.82
C LEU A 60 -11.24 10.62 4.94
N PRO A 61 -11.02 11.94 4.79
CA PRO A 61 -12.11 12.91 4.82
C PRO A 61 -13.18 12.58 3.79
N SER A 62 -14.45 12.54 4.24
CA SER A 62 -15.61 12.29 3.38
C SER A 62 -15.60 10.93 2.65
N PHE A 63 -14.86 9.94 3.15
CA PHE A 63 -14.87 8.57 2.67
C PHE A 63 -15.09 7.60 3.86
N PRO A 64 -15.84 6.50 3.68
CA PRO A 64 -15.98 5.50 4.74
C PRO A 64 -14.62 4.96 5.18
N SER A 65 -14.49 4.66 6.48
CA SER A 65 -13.31 3.97 6.98
C SER A 65 -13.18 2.61 6.30
N PHE A 66 -11.96 2.21 6.01
CA PHE A 66 -11.67 0.92 5.39
C PHE A 66 -10.38 0.33 5.96
N GLU A 67 -10.36 -0.99 6.14
CA GLU A 67 -9.16 -1.70 6.55
C GLU A 67 -8.30 -1.94 5.31
N TRP A 68 -7.01 -1.62 5.41
CA TRP A 68 -6.02 -1.90 4.38
C TRP A 68 -4.83 -2.64 4.97
N ASP A 69 -4.21 -3.48 4.14
CA ASP A 69 -3.00 -4.22 4.51
C ASP A 69 -1.76 -3.44 4.05
N PHE A 70 -0.90 -3.10 4.98
CA PHE A 70 0.27 -2.27 4.76
C PHE A 70 1.56 -3.03 5.01
N LEU A 71 2.50 -2.87 4.08
CA LEU A 71 3.88 -3.27 4.27
C LEU A 71 4.58 -2.33 5.27
N ILE A 72 5.27 -2.88 6.27
CA ILE A 72 5.96 -2.07 7.27
C ILE A 72 7.37 -1.76 6.80
N ILE A 73 7.70 -0.48 6.66
CA ILE A 73 9.04 -0.02 6.27
C ILE A 73 9.69 0.83 7.35
N ASP A 74 11.02 0.80 7.37
CA ASP A 74 11.82 1.73 8.16
C ASP A 74 12.07 2.99 7.33
N THR A 75 11.42 4.09 7.70
CA THR A 75 11.68 5.42 7.12
C THR A 75 12.16 6.37 8.21
N SER A 76 13.28 7.05 7.94
CA SER A 76 13.89 8.00 8.90
C SER A 76 13.26 9.40 8.82
N LYS A 77 12.63 9.73 7.68
CA LYS A 77 11.92 10.98 7.39
C LYS A 77 10.90 10.69 6.29
N GLY A 78 9.61 10.94 6.53
CA GLY A 78 8.58 10.72 5.52
C GLY A 78 7.18 10.74 6.10
N GLU A 79 6.22 10.49 5.21
CA GLU A 79 4.82 10.36 5.57
C GLU A 79 4.57 9.14 6.45
N ASP A 80 3.58 9.21 7.33
CA ASP A 80 3.22 8.08 8.21
C ASP A 80 2.73 6.88 7.38
N LEU A 81 2.01 7.16 6.30
CA LEU A 81 1.47 6.19 5.35
C LEU A 81 1.75 6.64 3.92
N ILE A 82 2.02 5.68 3.03
CA ILE A 82 2.02 5.89 1.58
C ILE A 82 1.00 4.95 0.99
N LEU A 83 0.02 5.50 0.27
CA LEU A 83 -0.96 4.74 -0.50
C LEU A 83 -0.41 4.56 -1.91
N GLY A 84 -0.02 3.32 -2.20
CA GLY A 84 0.63 2.92 -3.44
C GLY A 84 -0.35 2.56 -4.55
N PHE A 85 0.20 2.06 -5.65
CA PHE A 85 -0.54 1.61 -6.82
C PHE A 85 -1.53 0.48 -6.49
N ASP A 86 -1.19 -0.44 -5.60
CA ASP A 86 -2.13 -1.49 -5.13
C ASP A 86 -3.46 -0.92 -4.62
N PHE A 87 -3.39 0.09 -3.77
CA PHE A 87 -4.54 0.79 -3.23
C PHE A 87 -5.28 1.60 -4.29
N LEU A 88 -4.54 2.36 -5.08
CA LEU A 88 -5.11 3.20 -6.14
C LEU A 88 -5.78 2.38 -7.23
N ASN A 89 -5.19 1.24 -7.62
CA ASN A 89 -5.77 0.31 -8.58
C ASN A 89 -7.01 -0.38 -8.02
N HIS A 90 -7.02 -0.70 -6.71
CA HIS A 90 -8.17 -1.32 -6.06
C HIS A 90 -9.40 -0.40 -6.00
N LEU A 91 -9.22 0.87 -5.61
CA LEU A 91 -10.34 1.81 -5.49
C LEU A 91 -10.60 2.63 -6.76
N ASN A 92 -9.65 2.65 -7.70
CA ASN A 92 -9.68 3.41 -8.94
C ASN A 92 -10.26 4.84 -8.75
N PRO A 93 -9.65 5.67 -7.87
CA PRO A 93 -10.19 6.97 -7.56
C PRO A 93 -10.09 7.91 -8.76
N SER A 94 -11.07 8.80 -8.88
CA SER A 94 -10.96 9.92 -9.82
C SER A 94 -10.12 11.04 -9.21
N MET A 95 -9.18 11.57 -9.99
CA MET A 95 -8.31 12.66 -9.55
C MET A 95 -8.53 13.88 -10.43
N LYS A 96 -8.92 14.99 -9.80
CA LYS A 96 -9.01 16.30 -10.45
C LYS A 96 -7.81 17.14 -10.07
N TRP A 97 -6.72 16.95 -10.81
CA TRP A 97 -5.41 17.57 -10.52
C TRP A 97 -5.45 19.09 -10.34
N ARG A 98 -6.22 19.79 -11.17
CA ARG A 98 -6.34 21.26 -11.08
C ARG A 98 -7.06 21.73 -9.82
N GLU A 99 -7.94 20.90 -9.28
CA GLU A 99 -8.74 21.20 -8.07
C GLU A 99 -8.07 20.64 -6.81
N GLY A 100 -7.02 19.83 -6.94
CA GLY A 100 -6.40 19.11 -5.82
C GLY A 100 -7.36 18.09 -5.17
N LEU A 101 -8.34 17.58 -5.93
CA LEU A 101 -9.38 16.70 -5.39
C LEU A 101 -9.15 15.25 -5.80
N ILE A 102 -9.25 14.35 -4.83
CA ILE A 102 -9.31 12.89 -5.03
C ILE A 102 -10.68 12.42 -4.57
N THR A 103 -11.36 11.62 -5.39
CA THR A 103 -12.67 11.06 -5.06
C THR A 103 -12.63 9.54 -5.23
N PHE A 104 -12.79 8.84 -4.12
CA PHE A 104 -12.82 7.39 -4.06
C PHE A 104 -14.23 6.87 -4.34
N ASN A 105 -14.35 5.96 -5.31
CA ASN A 105 -15.61 5.34 -5.64
C ASN A 105 -15.81 4.11 -4.74
N ALA A 106 -16.78 4.15 -3.83
CA ALA A 106 -17.09 3.01 -2.96
C ALA A 106 -17.73 1.81 -3.70
N ASN A 107 -17.89 1.88 -5.04
CA ASN A 107 -18.50 0.82 -5.84
C ASN A 107 -17.47 -0.27 -6.16
N HIS A 108 -17.39 -1.22 -5.22
CA HIS A 108 -16.49 -2.34 -5.06
C HIS A 108 -16.54 -3.45 -6.15
N LYS A 109 -16.98 -3.16 -7.38
CA LYS A 109 -17.32 -4.21 -8.37
C LYS A 109 -16.24 -4.55 -9.40
N ASP A 110 -15.16 -3.78 -9.50
CA ASP A 110 -14.23 -3.88 -10.63
C ASP A 110 -12.82 -4.41 -10.26
N TYR A 111 -12.65 -5.08 -9.10
CA TYR A 111 -11.36 -5.66 -8.72
C TYR A 111 -10.99 -6.85 -9.62
N TYR A 112 -9.92 -6.70 -10.39
CA TYR A 112 -9.20 -7.77 -11.06
C TYR A 112 -8.06 -8.26 -10.15
N ASP A 113 -8.06 -9.56 -9.88
CA ASP A 113 -7.06 -10.24 -9.04
C ASP A 113 -5.95 -10.86 -9.91
N PRO A 114 -4.78 -10.21 -10.04
CA PRO A 114 -3.70 -10.72 -10.88
C PRO A 114 -3.08 -12.02 -10.35
N SER A 115 -3.31 -12.40 -9.09
CA SER A 115 -2.79 -13.67 -8.53
C SER A 115 -3.54 -14.92 -9.05
N LYS A 116 -4.73 -14.73 -9.64
CA LYS A 116 -5.54 -15.83 -10.18
C LYS A 116 -5.09 -16.31 -11.56
N ASP A 117 -4.33 -15.51 -12.31
CA ASP A 117 -3.85 -15.94 -13.64
C ASP A 117 -2.64 -16.87 -13.57
N CYS A 118 -1.81 -16.79 -12.52
CA CYS A 118 -0.71 -17.75 -12.32
C CYS A 118 -1.15 -19.21 -12.08
N SER A 119 -2.45 -19.45 -11.86
CA SER A 119 -2.98 -20.79 -11.58
C SER A 119 -3.41 -21.56 -12.83
N ASN A 120 -3.58 -20.90 -13.98
CA ASN A 120 -4.15 -21.54 -15.18
C ASN A 120 -3.11 -22.13 -16.15
N ASP A 121 -1.84 -21.72 -16.07
CA ASP A 121 -0.79 -22.20 -16.99
C ASP A 121 -0.27 -23.62 -16.70
N LEU A 122 -0.60 -24.20 -15.54
CA LEU A 122 -0.16 -25.54 -15.15
C LEU A 122 -1.12 -26.67 -15.55
N SER A 123 -2.28 -26.36 -16.12
CA SER A 123 -3.30 -27.37 -16.47
C SER A 123 -3.33 -27.79 -17.96
N SER A 124 -2.55 -27.13 -18.82
CA SER A 124 -2.60 -27.35 -20.28
C SER A 124 -1.51 -28.30 -20.82
N SER A 125 -0.82 -29.05 -19.94
CA SER A 125 0.19 -30.04 -20.33
C SER A 125 -0.26 -31.45 -19.94
N LYS A 126 -1.19 -32.03 -20.71
CA LYS A 126 -1.42 -33.48 -20.80
C LYS A 126 -1.78 -33.87 -22.22
#